data_AF-A0A3C2DYP1-F1
#
_entry.id   AF-A0A3C2DYP1-F1
#
_cell.length_a   1.000
_cell.length_b   1.000
_cell.length_c   1.000
_cell.angle_alpha   90.00
_cell.angle_beta   90.00
_cell.angle_gamma   90.00
#
_symmetry.space_group_name_H-M   'P 1'
#
loop_
_entity.id
_entity.type
_entity.pdbx_description
1 polymer ?
#
loop_
_entity_poly.entity_id
_entity_poly.type
_entity_poly.pdbx_seq_one_letter_code
_entity_poly.pdbx_strand_id
1 'polypeptide(L)'
;PATLQSAIDRMAPMLRFFRHGDGGLALFNDSTESESWLVDMVLTRADAKGKPLSTAPHSGFQRLHLNRSLVILDAGPPTLSASDEHAHAGTLSFEMSVGKERMIVNCGAHTGSNENWRYSCRTSAAHSTLILEDTNSTEILTNGHLNVDDMTVTSRRDESDGNIWIEASHDGYEHLYGVVHRRRLYLASGSEDFRGEDSLIRTSPRHDTEPQDRFFILRFHLHPQVRASLLHNRATVLLRLPSGQGWRLRASGGELGINESVYLGISGEIKRCEQITISAQIADGDDGAEAAVKWALSRIDDT
;
A
#
# COMPACT_ATOMS: atom_id res chain seq x y z
N PRO A 1 -3.28 22.91 29.07
CA PRO A 1 -3.74 24.02 28.20
C PRO A 1 -4.80 23.52 27.21
N ALA A 2 -5.82 24.34 26.89
CA ALA A 2 -6.90 23.93 25.98
C ALA A 2 -6.40 23.54 24.57
N THR A 3 -5.33 24.20 24.10
CA THR A 3 -4.68 23.90 22.82
C THR A 3 -4.11 22.49 22.75
N LEU A 4 -3.49 22.00 23.83
CA LEU A 4 -2.97 20.63 23.92
C LEU A 4 -4.11 19.60 23.92
N GLN A 5 -5.18 19.86 24.67
CA GLN A 5 -6.33 18.95 24.68
C GLN A 5 -6.96 18.86 23.29
N SER A 6 -7.14 19.99 22.62
CA SER A 6 -7.66 20.04 21.26
C SER A 6 -6.76 19.26 20.27
N ALA A 7 -5.44 19.30 20.45
CA ALA A 7 -4.52 18.49 19.65
C ALA A 7 -4.70 16.98 19.92
N ILE A 8 -4.76 16.58 21.19
CA ILE A 8 -5.01 15.18 21.60
C ILE A 8 -6.34 14.66 21.01
N ASP A 9 -7.40 15.48 21.08
CA ASP A 9 -8.72 15.14 20.55
C ASP A 9 -8.71 14.90 19.02
N ARG A 10 -7.79 15.54 18.29
CA ARG A 10 -7.56 15.29 16.85
C ARG A 10 -6.63 14.12 16.58
N MET A 11 -5.60 13.93 17.40
CA MET A 11 -4.60 12.86 17.23
C MET A 11 -5.17 11.48 17.52
N ALA A 12 -6.06 11.33 18.49
CA ALA A 12 -6.62 10.02 18.84
C ALA A 12 -7.47 9.37 17.72
N PRO A 13 -8.37 10.09 17.02
CA PRO A 13 -8.99 9.59 15.79
C PRO A 13 -7.99 9.17 14.71
N MET A 14 -6.89 9.90 14.56
CA MET A 14 -5.83 9.59 13.60
C MET A 14 -5.03 8.34 14.01
N LEU A 15 -4.76 8.17 15.31
CA LEU A 15 -4.14 6.94 15.82
C LEU A 15 -5.06 5.74 15.57
N ARG A 16 -6.38 5.87 15.78
CA ARG A 16 -7.36 4.83 15.42
C ARG A 16 -7.44 4.58 13.91
N PHE A 17 -7.23 5.61 13.09
CA PHE A 17 -7.24 5.50 11.63
C PHE A 17 -6.16 4.51 11.14
N PHE A 18 -4.97 4.57 11.71
CA PHE A 18 -3.86 3.69 11.33
C PHE A 18 -3.87 2.30 11.97
N ARG A 19 -4.85 1.99 12.84
CA ARG A 19 -4.93 0.66 13.45
C ARG A 19 -5.51 -0.36 12.48
N HIS A 20 -4.82 -1.49 12.37
CA HIS A 20 -5.38 -2.73 11.86
C HIS A 20 -6.32 -3.38 12.90
N GLY A 21 -7.05 -4.42 12.49
CA GLY A 21 -8.03 -5.05 13.38
C GLY A 21 -7.42 -5.90 14.51
N ASP A 22 -6.13 -6.24 14.43
CA ASP A 22 -5.34 -6.79 15.55
C ASP A 22 -5.04 -5.76 16.64
N GLY A 23 -5.27 -4.48 16.34
CA GLY A 23 -5.03 -3.35 17.23
C GLY A 23 -3.64 -2.74 17.09
N GLY A 24 -2.74 -3.31 16.29
CA GLY A 24 -1.46 -2.71 15.94
C GLY A 24 -1.58 -1.66 14.83
N LEU A 25 -0.52 -0.90 14.60
CA LEU A 25 -0.44 0.14 13.57
C LEU A 25 -0.07 -0.44 12.21
N ALA A 26 -0.53 0.21 11.14
CA ALA A 26 -0.09 -0.03 9.78
C ALA A 26 1.36 0.42 9.57
N LEU A 27 2.04 -0.20 8.61
CA LEU A 27 3.47 -0.09 8.37
C LEU A 27 3.81 0.89 7.24
N PHE A 28 3.21 2.08 7.29
CA PHE A 28 3.56 3.18 6.39
C PHE A 28 4.75 3.96 6.93
N ASN A 29 5.67 4.31 6.04
CA ASN A 29 6.86 5.08 6.38
C ASN A 29 7.66 4.40 7.52
N ASP A 30 8.29 5.17 8.40
CA ASP A 30 9.06 4.66 9.55
C ASP A 30 8.22 4.04 10.68
N SER A 31 7.05 3.49 10.37
CA SER A 31 6.14 2.86 11.33
C SER A 31 6.49 1.39 11.60
N THR A 32 6.12 0.95 12.80
CA THR A 32 6.09 -0.46 13.22
C THR A 32 4.71 -0.79 13.77
N GLU A 33 4.37 -2.07 13.92
CA GLU A 33 3.07 -2.49 14.44
C GLU A 33 2.79 -1.89 15.82
N SER A 34 3.84 -1.60 16.58
CA SER A 34 3.78 -1.25 18.00
C SER A 34 3.07 -2.33 18.82
N GLU A 35 3.11 -2.19 20.13
CA GLU A 35 2.37 -3.07 21.03
C GLU A 35 0.91 -2.65 21.09
N SER A 36 -0.03 -3.52 20.71
CA SER A 36 -1.47 -3.19 20.65
C SER A 36 -2.02 -2.70 22.00
N TRP A 37 -1.56 -3.29 23.11
CA TRP A 37 -1.94 -2.86 24.47
C TRP A 37 -1.44 -1.45 24.80
N LEU A 38 -0.25 -1.07 24.30
CA LEU A 38 0.28 0.29 24.49
C LEU A 38 -0.56 1.31 23.73
N VAL A 39 -0.95 0.99 22.49
CA VAL A 39 -1.85 1.82 21.69
C VAL A 39 -3.20 1.99 22.41
N ASP A 40 -3.75 0.92 22.99
CA ASP A 40 -4.99 0.97 23.77
C ASP A 40 -4.87 1.82 25.03
N MET A 41 -3.75 1.72 25.77
CA MET A 41 -3.49 2.58 26.92
C MET A 41 -3.41 4.05 26.51
N VAL A 42 -2.72 4.38 25.42
CA VAL A 42 -2.61 5.76 24.91
C VAL A 42 -3.99 6.31 24.54
N LEU A 43 -4.80 5.54 23.82
CA LEU A 43 -6.15 5.95 23.42
C LEU A 43 -7.08 6.10 24.64
N THR A 44 -6.95 5.23 25.64
CA THR A 44 -7.70 5.31 26.90
C THR A 44 -7.30 6.56 27.68
N ARG A 45 -5.99 6.85 27.76
CA ARG A 45 -5.46 8.02 28.46
C ARG A 45 -5.82 9.34 27.80
N ALA A 46 -5.94 9.34 26.47
CA ALA A 46 -6.38 10.48 25.68
C ALA A 46 -7.86 10.85 25.94
N ASP A 47 -8.69 9.88 26.35
CA ASP A 47 -10.14 10.02 26.60
C ASP A 47 -10.93 10.69 25.46
N ALA A 48 -10.39 10.61 24.24
CA ALA A 48 -10.96 11.22 23.06
C ALA A 48 -11.94 10.26 22.38
N LYS A 49 -13.19 10.69 22.21
CA LYS A 49 -14.30 9.86 21.70
C LYS A 49 -14.42 9.77 20.17
N GLY A 50 -13.62 10.53 19.43
CA GLY A 50 -13.76 10.62 17.96
C GLY A 50 -13.48 9.28 17.26
N LYS A 51 -14.36 8.84 16.35
CA LYS A 51 -14.17 7.61 15.57
C LYS A 51 -13.00 7.75 14.58
N PRO A 52 -12.39 6.65 14.10
CA PRO A 52 -11.44 6.73 13.00
C PRO A 52 -12.09 7.42 11.79
N LEU A 53 -11.32 8.27 11.13
CA LEU A 53 -11.75 8.95 9.91
C LEU A 53 -11.81 7.93 8.76
N SER A 54 -12.59 8.22 7.72
CA SER A 54 -12.55 7.45 6.47
C SER A 54 -11.54 8.02 5.46
N THR A 55 -11.26 9.32 5.57
CA THR A 55 -10.26 10.03 4.76
C THR A 55 -9.48 10.97 5.67
N ALA A 56 -8.17 11.02 5.50
CA ALA A 56 -7.28 11.96 6.17
C ALA A 56 -6.68 12.92 5.14
N PRO A 57 -7.41 13.98 4.73
CA PRO A 57 -7.05 14.78 3.56
C PRO A 57 -5.74 15.55 3.71
N HIS A 58 -5.35 15.90 4.94
CA HIS A 58 -4.11 16.63 5.20
C HIS A 58 -2.85 15.75 5.17
N SER A 59 -3.00 14.46 5.45
CA SER A 59 -1.89 13.49 5.37
C SER A 59 -1.99 12.59 4.15
N GLY A 60 -3.07 12.68 3.37
CA GLY A 60 -3.27 11.95 2.13
C GLY A 60 -3.68 10.47 2.28
N PHE A 61 -4.18 10.02 3.42
CA PHE A 61 -4.56 8.61 3.58
C PHE A 61 -6.05 8.35 3.37
N GLN A 62 -6.38 7.18 2.83
CA GLN A 62 -7.74 6.66 2.73
C GLN A 62 -7.91 5.41 3.59
N ARG A 63 -9.06 5.26 4.25
CA ARG A 63 -9.43 4.09 5.04
C ARG A 63 -10.76 3.52 4.55
N LEU A 64 -10.71 2.31 4.02
CA LEU A 64 -11.88 1.56 3.57
C LEU A 64 -12.17 0.46 4.59
N HIS A 65 -13.35 0.47 5.20
CA HIS A 65 -13.71 -0.52 6.20
C HIS A 65 -15.15 -0.98 6.00
N LEU A 66 -15.31 -2.22 5.56
CA LEU A 66 -16.60 -2.87 5.37
C LEU A 66 -16.53 -4.30 5.89
N ASN A 67 -17.56 -4.72 6.62
CA ASN A 67 -17.64 -6.04 7.26
C ASN A 67 -16.41 -6.33 8.13
N ARG A 68 -15.58 -7.29 7.71
CA ARG A 68 -14.32 -7.65 8.37
C ARG A 68 -13.10 -7.10 7.63
N SER A 69 -13.27 -6.60 6.41
CA SER A 69 -12.18 -6.12 5.57
C SER A 69 -11.85 -4.68 5.90
N LEU A 70 -10.58 -4.45 6.21
CA LEU A 70 -10.02 -3.13 6.43
C LEU A 70 -8.85 -2.93 5.47
N VAL A 71 -8.89 -1.85 4.70
CA VAL A 71 -7.83 -1.39 3.83
C VAL A 71 -7.42 0.02 4.23
N ILE A 72 -6.12 0.25 4.37
CA ILE A 72 -5.54 1.59 4.54
C ILE A 72 -4.65 1.83 3.32
N LEU A 73 -4.80 2.98 2.68
CA LEU A 73 -4.10 3.36 1.45
C LEU A 73 -3.38 4.70 1.67
N ASP A 74 -2.11 4.76 1.29
CA ASP A 74 -1.38 6.00 1.13
C ASP A 74 -1.70 6.62 -0.23
N ALA A 75 -2.48 7.70 -0.25
CA ALA A 75 -2.87 8.42 -1.46
C ALA A 75 -2.48 9.90 -1.36
N GLY A 76 -1.41 10.19 -0.64
CA GLY A 76 -0.85 11.53 -0.46
C GLY A 76 0.42 11.74 -1.24
N PRO A 77 0.78 13.00 -1.55
CA PRO A 77 2.13 13.30 -1.97
C PRO A 77 3.11 13.04 -0.79
N PRO A 78 4.29 12.47 -1.05
CA PRO A 78 5.37 12.43 -0.07
C PRO A 78 5.69 13.87 0.35
N THR A 79 5.65 14.14 1.64
CA THR A 79 5.57 15.51 2.13
C THR A 79 6.94 16.17 2.29
N LEU A 80 7.06 17.42 1.82
CA LEU A 80 8.16 18.39 2.06
C LEU A 80 8.36 18.83 3.52
N SER A 81 7.76 18.16 4.50
CA SER A 81 7.88 18.60 5.91
C SER A 81 9.24 18.23 6.51
N ALA A 82 9.61 18.85 7.64
CA ALA A 82 10.86 18.60 8.38
C ALA A 82 11.06 17.14 8.86
N SER A 83 10.23 16.20 8.41
CA SER A 83 10.24 14.77 8.71
C SER A 83 10.43 13.90 7.45
N ASP A 84 10.88 14.48 6.34
CA ASP A 84 11.08 13.78 5.06
C ASP A 84 12.13 12.65 5.12
N GLU A 85 13.08 12.71 6.06
CA GLU A 85 14.01 11.59 6.32
C GLU A 85 13.30 10.29 6.75
N HIS A 86 12.08 10.41 7.28
CA HIS A 86 11.23 9.29 7.70
C HIS A 86 10.24 8.84 6.63
N ALA A 87 10.12 9.58 5.52
CA ALA A 87 9.21 9.26 4.44
C ALA A 87 9.82 8.21 3.52
N HIS A 88 8.94 7.36 2.97
CA HIS A 88 9.30 6.29 2.05
C HIS A 88 8.73 6.59 0.66
N ALA A 89 9.33 6.01 -0.38
CA ALA A 89 8.81 6.03 -1.75
C ALA A 89 7.63 5.03 -1.92
N GLY A 90 6.66 5.07 -1.02
CA GLY A 90 5.56 4.10 -0.91
C GLY A 90 4.22 4.60 -1.45
N THR A 91 4.21 5.63 -2.30
CA THR A 91 2.97 6.26 -2.80
C THR A 91 2.04 5.25 -3.47
N LEU A 92 0.74 5.36 -3.19
CA LEU A 92 -0.32 4.42 -3.59
C LEU A 92 -0.21 3.01 -3.00
N SER A 93 0.71 2.76 -2.07
CA SER A 93 0.74 1.49 -1.32
C SER A 93 -0.45 1.34 -0.40
N PHE A 94 -0.87 0.09 -0.17
CA PHE A 94 -1.94 -0.21 0.78
C PHE A 94 -1.59 -1.38 1.69
N GLU A 95 -2.27 -1.46 2.82
CA GLU A 95 -2.31 -2.63 3.68
C GLU A 95 -3.75 -3.10 3.84
N MET A 96 -3.94 -4.41 3.96
CA MET A 96 -5.24 -5.04 4.13
C MET A 96 -5.23 -6.07 5.26
N SER A 97 -6.22 -5.99 6.14
CA SER A 97 -6.53 -7.01 7.14
C SER A 97 -7.96 -7.50 7.04
N VAL A 98 -8.19 -8.75 7.45
CA VAL A 98 -9.51 -9.38 7.58
C VAL A 98 -9.73 -9.73 9.04
N GLY A 99 -10.66 -9.05 9.71
CA GLY A 99 -10.80 -9.13 11.16
C GLY A 99 -9.48 -8.74 11.83
N LYS A 100 -8.90 -9.65 12.62
CA LYS A 100 -7.63 -9.43 13.32
C LYS A 100 -6.40 -9.93 12.52
N GLU A 101 -6.59 -10.38 11.29
CA GLU A 101 -5.53 -11.05 10.54
C GLU A 101 -5.04 -10.15 9.41
N ARG A 102 -3.79 -9.71 9.49
CA ARG A 102 -3.15 -8.97 8.39
C ARG A 102 -2.90 -9.92 7.23
N MET A 103 -3.29 -9.51 6.03
CA MET A 103 -3.12 -10.29 4.81
C MET A 103 -2.06 -9.66 3.92
N ILE A 104 -2.32 -8.45 3.43
CA ILE A 104 -1.38 -7.65 2.64
C ILE A 104 -0.81 -6.56 3.56
N VAL A 105 0.51 -6.40 3.56
CA VAL A 105 1.24 -5.46 4.41
C VAL A 105 2.26 -4.68 3.58
N ASN A 106 2.92 -3.69 4.16
CA ASN A 106 4.23 -3.24 3.68
C ASN A 106 5.34 -3.95 4.47
N CYS A 107 6.60 -3.82 4.04
CA CYS A 107 7.73 -4.38 4.78
C CYS A 107 7.91 -3.74 6.17
N GLY A 108 7.47 -2.49 6.36
CA GLY A 108 7.72 -1.72 7.58
C GLY A 108 9.12 -1.14 7.64
N ALA A 109 9.54 -0.73 8.84
CA ALA A 109 10.72 0.10 9.04
C ALA A 109 11.80 -0.57 9.89
N HIS A 110 13.05 -0.30 9.56
CA HIS A 110 14.18 -0.77 10.35
C HIS A 110 14.50 0.22 11.48
N THR A 111 14.32 -0.20 12.73
CA THR A 111 14.59 0.63 13.92
C THR A 111 16.05 0.63 14.38
N GLY A 112 16.92 -0.16 13.74
CA GLY A 112 18.34 -0.26 14.06
C GLY A 112 19.23 0.71 13.30
N SER A 113 20.54 0.70 13.61
CA SER A 113 21.54 1.59 12.98
C SER A 113 22.05 1.10 11.62
N ASN A 114 21.52 0.00 11.08
CA ASN A 114 21.96 -0.51 9.78
C ASN A 114 21.34 0.32 8.64
N GLU A 115 22.15 1.20 8.05
CA GLU A 115 21.75 2.12 6.99
C GLU A 115 21.22 1.42 5.74
N ASN A 116 21.77 0.25 5.39
CA ASN A 116 21.29 -0.53 4.23
C ASN A 116 19.84 -0.98 4.45
N TRP A 117 19.53 -1.50 5.64
CA TRP A 117 18.15 -1.89 5.97
C TRP A 117 17.22 -0.68 6.00
N ARG A 118 17.65 0.45 6.58
CA ARG A 118 16.87 1.68 6.58
C ARG A 118 16.58 2.15 5.15
N TYR A 119 17.57 2.16 4.28
CA TYR A 119 17.39 2.54 2.88
C TYR A 119 16.46 1.57 2.13
N SER A 120 16.70 0.26 2.23
CA SER A 120 15.88 -0.75 1.53
C SER A 120 14.40 -0.66 1.91
N CYS A 121 14.07 -0.44 3.18
CA CYS A 121 12.69 -0.28 3.63
C CYS A 121 12.00 0.93 3.02
N ARG A 122 12.76 1.95 2.61
CA ARG A 122 12.25 3.20 2.02
C ARG A 122 11.95 3.13 0.53
N THR A 123 12.47 2.12 -0.16
CA THR A 123 12.25 1.94 -1.60
C THR A 123 10.83 1.52 -1.91
N SER A 124 10.32 1.82 -3.10
CA SER A 124 9.00 1.36 -3.54
C SER A 124 8.89 -0.17 -3.53
N ALA A 125 10.01 -0.89 -3.69
CA ALA A 125 10.12 -2.36 -3.62
C ALA A 125 9.80 -2.96 -2.25
N ALA A 126 9.73 -2.14 -1.20
CA ALA A 126 9.33 -2.54 0.14
C ALA A 126 7.85 -2.29 0.44
N HIS A 127 7.08 -1.82 -0.55
CA HIS A 127 5.70 -1.42 -0.41
C HIS A 127 4.76 -2.17 -1.34
N SER A 128 3.51 -2.35 -0.90
CA SER A 128 2.48 -3.05 -1.67
C SER A 128 1.88 -2.15 -2.76
N THR A 129 2.69 -1.82 -3.77
CA THR A 129 2.38 -0.88 -4.87
C THR A 129 2.97 -1.35 -6.21
N LEU A 130 2.78 -0.54 -7.26
CA LEU A 130 3.38 -0.74 -8.59
C LEU A 130 4.81 -0.20 -8.63
N ILE A 131 5.69 -0.91 -9.34
CA ILE A 131 7.05 -0.47 -9.64
C ILE A 131 7.32 -0.63 -11.12
N LEU A 132 7.87 0.39 -11.75
CA LEU A 132 8.27 0.39 -13.15
C LEU A 132 9.79 0.29 -13.25
N GLU A 133 10.32 -0.70 -13.98
CA GLU A 133 11.76 -0.85 -14.26
C GLU A 133 12.64 -0.72 -12.99
N ASP A 134 12.24 -1.39 -11.90
CA ASP A 134 12.90 -1.35 -10.58
C ASP A 134 13.20 0.08 -10.05
N THR A 135 12.39 1.05 -10.47
CA THR A 135 12.54 2.46 -10.13
C THR A 135 11.52 2.91 -9.10
N ASN A 136 11.99 3.66 -8.09
CA ASN A 136 11.13 4.21 -7.06
C ASN A 136 10.15 5.24 -7.65
N SER A 137 8.94 5.31 -7.10
CA SER A 137 7.96 6.35 -7.44
C SER A 137 8.45 7.77 -7.10
N THR A 138 9.37 7.87 -6.15
CA THR A 138 9.99 9.11 -5.70
C THR A 138 11.45 8.78 -5.40
N GLU A 139 12.38 9.56 -5.94
CA GLU A 139 13.81 9.33 -5.72
C GLU A 139 14.17 9.55 -4.24
N ILE A 140 15.06 8.73 -3.69
CA ILE A 140 15.64 8.93 -2.37
C ILE A 140 17.03 9.52 -2.59
N LEU A 141 17.21 10.80 -2.23
CA LEU A 141 18.44 11.55 -2.41
C LEU A 141 19.55 11.04 -1.47
N THR A 142 20.79 11.37 -1.81
CA THR A 142 21.97 10.95 -1.03
C THR A 142 22.03 11.53 0.38
N ASN A 143 21.34 12.65 0.63
CA ASN A 143 21.16 13.24 1.96
C ASN A 143 20.03 12.56 2.76
N GLY A 144 19.39 11.52 2.22
CA GLY A 144 18.30 10.79 2.87
C GLY A 144 16.92 11.44 2.72
N HIS A 145 16.79 12.57 2.04
CA HIS A 145 15.51 13.17 1.73
C HIS A 145 14.85 12.52 0.51
N LEU A 146 13.53 12.61 0.39
CA LEU A 146 12.88 12.27 -0.87
C LEU A 146 13.02 13.45 -1.83
N ASN A 147 13.23 13.15 -3.11
CA ASN A 147 13.13 14.15 -4.17
C ASN A 147 11.64 14.42 -4.43
N VAL A 148 11.09 15.29 -3.58
CA VAL A 148 9.67 15.64 -3.54
C VAL A 148 9.32 16.78 -4.52
N ASP A 149 10.22 17.11 -5.45
CA ASP A 149 9.95 18.09 -6.49
C ASP A 149 8.74 17.64 -7.32
N ASP A 150 7.64 18.41 -7.20
CA ASP A 150 6.42 18.42 -8.01
C ASP A 150 5.70 17.08 -8.28
N MET A 151 5.87 16.03 -7.45
CA MET A 151 5.00 14.84 -7.61
C MET A 151 3.55 15.19 -7.26
N THR A 152 2.69 15.20 -8.27
CA THR A 152 1.25 15.41 -8.10
C THR A 152 0.58 14.09 -7.77
N VAL A 153 -0.11 14.05 -6.62
CA VAL A 153 -0.96 12.92 -6.25
C VAL A 153 -2.41 13.35 -6.24
N THR A 154 -3.26 12.61 -6.94
CA THR A 154 -4.71 12.81 -6.91
C THR A 154 -5.38 11.64 -6.20
N SER A 155 -6.48 11.91 -5.49
CA SER A 155 -7.28 10.89 -4.83
C SER A 155 -8.74 11.29 -4.82
N ARG A 156 -9.61 10.38 -5.26
CA ARG A 156 -11.06 10.54 -5.27
C ARG A 156 -11.69 9.33 -4.60
N ARG A 157 -12.67 9.59 -3.74
CA ARG A 157 -13.46 8.59 -3.03
C ARG A 157 -14.93 8.72 -3.41
N ASP A 158 -15.54 7.62 -3.81
CA ASP A 158 -16.98 7.53 -4.09
C ASP A 158 -17.56 6.36 -3.27
N GLU A 159 -18.76 6.55 -2.73
CA GLU A 159 -19.47 5.53 -1.96
C GLU A 159 -20.90 5.39 -2.49
N SER A 160 -21.32 4.17 -2.79
CA SER A 160 -22.66 3.89 -3.32
C SER A 160 -23.10 2.46 -3.00
N ASP A 161 -24.36 2.29 -2.59
CA ASP A 161 -24.95 1.01 -2.16
C ASP A 161 -24.09 0.27 -1.11
N GLY A 162 -23.47 1.05 -0.22
CA GLY A 162 -22.54 0.57 0.82
C GLY A 162 -21.16 0.17 0.31
N ASN A 163 -20.93 0.12 -1.01
CA ASN A 163 -19.62 -0.16 -1.58
C ASN A 163 -18.74 1.09 -1.55
N ILE A 164 -17.43 0.90 -1.48
CA ILE A 164 -16.44 1.99 -1.49
C ILE A 164 -15.56 1.86 -2.73
N TRP A 165 -15.41 2.96 -3.46
CA TRP A 165 -14.50 3.12 -4.59
C TRP A 165 -13.46 4.19 -4.28
N ILE A 166 -12.19 3.89 -4.57
CA ILE A 166 -11.10 4.87 -4.56
C ILE A 166 -10.43 4.85 -5.92
N GLU A 167 -10.23 6.03 -6.50
CA GLU A 167 -9.31 6.22 -7.62
C GLU A 167 -8.21 7.18 -7.17
N ALA A 168 -6.96 6.79 -7.35
CA ALA A 168 -5.82 7.62 -7.03
C ALA A 168 -4.73 7.50 -8.10
N SER A 169 -3.93 8.53 -8.28
CA SER A 169 -2.84 8.53 -9.27
C SER A 169 -1.65 9.35 -8.79
N HIS A 170 -0.47 9.06 -9.33
CA HIS A 170 0.72 9.90 -9.22
C HIS A 170 1.53 9.95 -10.52
N ASP A 171 2.24 11.04 -10.74
CA ASP A 171 3.10 11.33 -11.89
C ASP A 171 4.59 11.05 -11.64
N GLY A 172 4.94 10.38 -10.53
CA GLY A 172 6.34 10.06 -10.18
C GLY A 172 7.15 9.27 -11.23
N TYR A 173 6.51 8.68 -12.23
CA TYR A 173 7.18 8.02 -13.38
C TYR A 173 7.17 8.86 -14.65
N GLU A 174 6.55 10.04 -14.65
CA GLU A 174 6.36 10.86 -15.85
C GLU A 174 7.69 11.38 -16.39
N HIS A 175 8.55 11.92 -15.53
CA HIS A 175 9.85 12.46 -15.95
C HIS A 175 10.76 11.42 -16.62
N LEU A 176 10.81 10.19 -16.09
CA LEU A 176 11.71 9.14 -16.58
C LEU A 176 11.08 8.28 -17.67
N TYR A 177 9.76 8.06 -17.61
CA TYR A 177 9.08 7.07 -18.44
C TYR A 177 7.87 7.62 -19.21
N GLY A 178 7.49 8.88 -19.01
CA GLY A 178 6.35 9.53 -19.68
C GLY A 178 5.00 8.93 -19.30
N VAL A 179 4.88 8.32 -18.11
CA VAL A 179 3.65 7.65 -17.65
C VAL A 179 3.22 8.09 -16.25
N VAL A 180 1.90 8.16 -16.07
CA VAL A 180 1.22 8.31 -14.78
C VAL A 180 0.77 6.94 -14.29
N HIS A 181 1.04 6.64 -13.02
CA HIS A 181 0.47 5.47 -12.36
C HIS A 181 -0.89 5.83 -11.77
N ARG A 182 -1.93 5.07 -12.12
CA ARG A 182 -3.27 5.16 -11.56
C ARG A 182 -3.67 3.82 -10.93
N ARG A 183 -4.17 3.88 -9.69
CA ARG A 183 -4.73 2.77 -8.93
C ARG A 183 -6.20 3.03 -8.63
N ARG A 184 -7.04 2.04 -8.96
CA ARG A 184 -8.46 1.98 -8.58
C ARG A 184 -8.67 0.84 -7.62
N LEU A 185 -9.37 1.08 -6.52
CA LEU A 185 -9.70 0.09 -5.51
C LEU A 185 -11.19 0.06 -5.28
N TYR A 186 -11.75 -1.15 -5.18
CA TYR A 186 -13.16 -1.38 -4.91
C TYR A 186 -13.31 -2.38 -3.77
N LEU A 187 -14.03 -1.97 -2.72
CA LEU A 187 -14.41 -2.85 -1.61
C LEU A 187 -15.92 -3.05 -1.62
N ALA A 188 -16.34 -4.30 -1.80
CA ALA A 188 -17.74 -4.68 -1.88
C ALA A 188 -18.38 -4.74 -0.48
N SER A 189 -19.64 -4.29 -0.37
CA SER A 189 -20.42 -4.37 0.88
C SER A 189 -21.08 -5.74 1.10
N GLY A 190 -21.46 -6.43 0.02
CA GLY A 190 -22.21 -7.68 0.07
C GLY A 190 -21.38 -8.96 0.19
N SER A 191 -20.06 -8.88 0.02
CA SER A 191 -19.15 -10.03 0.08
C SER A 191 -17.78 -9.64 0.61
N GLU A 192 -17.00 -10.61 1.09
CA GLU A 192 -15.56 -10.43 1.36
C GLU A 192 -14.78 -10.48 0.03
N ASP A 193 -14.91 -9.39 -0.73
CA ASP A 193 -14.37 -9.21 -2.08
C ASP A 193 -13.75 -7.81 -2.21
N PHE A 194 -12.45 -7.79 -2.48
CA PHE A 194 -11.63 -6.59 -2.65
C PHE A 194 -10.95 -6.65 -4.01
N ARG A 195 -11.18 -5.64 -4.84
CA ARG A 195 -10.68 -5.60 -6.21
C ARG A 195 -9.80 -4.38 -6.42
N GLY A 196 -8.87 -4.49 -7.35
CA GLY A 196 -8.13 -3.35 -7.82
C GLY A 196 -7.78 -3.43 -9.29
N GLU A 197 -7.42 -2.26 -9.81
CA GLU A 197 -6.89 -2.07 -11.14
C GLU A 197 -5.73 -1.09 -11.02
N ASP A 198 -4.55 -1.51 -11.47
CA ASP A 198 -3.37 -0.67 -11.57
C ASP A 198 -3.07 -0.46 -13.05
N SER A 199 -2.86 0.79 -13.44
CA SER A 199 -2.62 1.18 -14.82
C SER A 199 -1.47 2.17 -14.93
N LEU A 200 -0.64 2.01 -15.96
CA LEU A 200 0.31 3.01 -16.42
C LEU A 200 -0.25 3.66 -17.68
N ILE A 201 -0.48 4.97 -17.62
CA ILE A 201 -1.10 5.77 -18.67
C ILE A 201 -0.04 6.68 -19.26
N ARG A 202 0.19 6.61 -20.57
CA ARG A 202 1.08 7.51 -21.29
C ARG A 202 0.51 8.94 -21.25
N THR A 203 1.32 9.90 -20.80
CA THR A 203 0.98 11.34 -20.77
C THR A 203 1.97 12.19 -21.56
N SER A 204 3.13 11.63 -21.90
CA SER A 204 4.17 12.27 -22.68
C SER A 204 4.77 11.30 -23.71
N PRO A 205 5.25 11.79 -24.87
CA PRO A 205 5.97 10.95 -25.83
C PRO A 205 7.21 10.31 -25.21
N ARG A 206 7.66 9.17 -25.76
CA ARG A 206 8.94 8.56 -25.34
C ARG A 206 10.08 9.57 -25.50
N HIS A 207 10.89 9.72 -24.46
CA HIS A 207 12.19 10.39 -24.57
C HIS A 207 13.22 9.54 -25.34
N ASP A 208 13.03 8.22 -25.38
CA ASP A 208 13.92 7.29 -26.06
C ASP A 208 13.57 7.17 -27.55
N THR A 209 14.59 7.14 -28.40
CA THR A 209 14.46 7.04 -29.85
C THR A 209 14.16 5.63 -30.36
N GLU A 210 14.31 4.60 -29.51
CA GLU A 210 14.13 3.18 -29.86
C GLU A 210 13.06 2.53 -28.96
N PRO A 211 12.20 1.64 -29.50
CA PRO A 211 11.28 0.85 -28.69
C PRO A 211 12.05 -0.07 -27.73
N GLN A 212 11.71 -0.01 -26.45
CA GLN A 212 12.24 -0.90 -25.42
C GLN A 212 11.09 -1.66 -24.75
N ASP A 213 11.24 -2.96 -24.62
CA ASP A 213 10.38 -3.80 -23.80
C ASP A 213 10.59 -3.43 -22.33
N ARG A 214 9.70 -2.61 -21.79
CA ARG A 214 9.70 -2.20 -20.38
C ARG A 214 8.57 -2.88 -19.62
N PHE A 215 8.84 -3.28 -18.39
CA PHE A 215 7.96 -4.01 -17.51
C PHE A 215 7.72 -3.24 -16.22
N PHE A 216 6.51 -3.42 -15.69
CA PHE A 216 6.18 -3.04 -14.33
C PHE A 216 5.74 -4.27 -13.55
N ILE A 217 5.89 -4.19 -12.23
CA ILE A 217 5.55 -5.25 -11.29
C ILE A 217 4.67 -4.64 -10.21
N LEU A 218 3.48 -5.20 -10.03
CA LEU A 218 2.72 -5.01 -8.78
C LEU A 218 3.30 -5.93 -7.72
N ARG A 219 3.63 -5.39 -6.56
CA ARG A 219 4.07 -6.16 -5.40
C ARG A 219 3.00 -6.11 -4.33
N PHE A 220 2.67 -7.26 -3.75
CA PHE A 220 1.82 -7.37 -2.57
C PHE A 220 2.54 -8.22 -1.52
N HIS A 221 3.11 -7.57 -0.51
CA HIS A 221 3.83 -8.25 0.57
C HIS A 221 2.84 -8.93 1.50
N LEU A 222 3.13 -10.18 1.87
CA LEU A 222 2.27 -10.96 2.75
C LEU A 222 2.78 -10.88 4.18
N HIS A 223 1.85 -10.77 5.12
CA HIS A 223 2.18 -10.91 6.54
C HIS A 223 2.83 -12.30 6.78
N PRO A 224 3.87 -12.44 7.63
CA PRO A 224 4.63 -13.70 7.78
C PRO A 224 3.82 -14.94 8.16
N GLN A 225 2.61 -14.75 8.70
CA GLN A 225 1.72 -15.85 9.09
C GLN A 225 0.76 -16.29 7.96
N VAL A 226 0.72 -15.57 6.84
CA VAL A 226 -0.06 -15.93 5.65
C VAL A 226 0.74 -16.93 4.83
N ARG A 227 0.08 -17.98 4.33
CA ARG A 227 0.66 -18.94 3.40
C ARG A 227 0.12 -18.73 2.01
N ALA A 228 1.00 -18.70 1.00
CA ALA A 228 0.62 -18.56 -0.40
C ALA A 228 0.93 -19.82 -1.22
N SER A 229 0.13 -20.08 -2.24
CA SER A 229 0.39 -21.14 -3.22
C SER A 229 -0.07 -20.68 -4.61
N LEU A 230 0.86 -20.65 -5.57
CA LEU A 230 0.58 -20.28 -6.95
C LEU A 230 0.05 -21.50 -7.71
N LEU A 231 -1.07 -21.36 -8.41
CA LEU A 231 -1.59 -22.41 -9.28
C LEU A 231 -0.77 -22.51 -10.58
N HIS A 232 -0.75 -23.71 -11.18
CA HIS A 232 0.04 -24.01 -12.39
C HIS A 232 -0.22 -23.06 -13.56
N ASN A 233 -1.44 -22.52 -13.67
CA ASN A 233 -1.82 -21.60 -14.74
C ASN A 233 -1.32 -20.16 -14.55
N ARG A 234 -0.64 -19.85 -13.43
CA ARG A 234 -0.14 -18.51 -13.07
C ARG A 234 -1.18 -17.40 -13.16
N ALA A 235 -2.46 -17.75 -13.00
CA ALA A 235 -3.59 -16.82 -13.02
C ALA A 235 -4.26 -16.71 -11.64
N THR A 236 -3.84 -17.50 -10.66
CA THR A 236 -4.43 -17.51 -9.32
C THR A 236 -3.39 -17.86 -8.26
N VAL A 237 -3.38 -17.11 -7.17
CA VAL A 237 -2.68 -17.44 -5.92
C VAL A 237 -3.72 -17.76 -4.86
N LEU A 238 -3.59 -18.92 -4.21
CA LEU A 238 -4.35 -19.28 -3.02
C LEU A 238 -3.62 -18.77 -1.79
N LEU A 239 -4.37 -18.18 -0.88
CA LEU A 239 -3.89 -17.64 0.39
C LEU A 239 -4.61 -18.33 1.54
N ARG A 240 -3.87 -18.68 2.58
CA ARG A 240 -4.42 -19.23 3.83
C ARG A 240 -4.03 -18.33 4.99
N LEU A 241 -5.03 -17.77 5.65
CA LEU A 241 -4.86 -16.96 6.86
C LEU A 241 -4.58 -17.86 8.08
N PRO A 242 -4.02 -17.32 9.17
CA PRO A 242 -3.75 -18.06 10.42
C PRO A 242 -4.96 -18.82 11.00
N SER A 243 -6.17 -18.27 10.87
CA SER A 243 -7.43 -18.88 11.28
C SER A 243 -7.81 -20.11 10.46
N GLY A 244 -7.11 -20.35 9.35
CA GLY A 244 -7.43 -21.38 8.36
C GLY A 244 -8.27 -20.88 7.19
N GLN A 245 -8.83 -19.66 7.27
CA GLN A 245 -9.66 -19.06 6.23
C GLN A 245 -8.92 -18.97 4.89
N GLY A 246 -9.55 -19.49 3.84
CA GLY A 246 -9.03 -19.46 2.47
C GLY A 246 -9.41 -18.20 1.70
N TRP A 247 -8.45 -17.67 0.96
CA TRP A 247 -8.60 -16.54 0.04
C TRP A 247 -7.98 -16.89 -1.30
N ARG A 248 -8.46 -16.26 -2.38
CA ARG A 248 -7.82 -16.32 -3.70
C ARG A 248 -7.57 -14.93 -4.23
N LEU A 249 -6.36 -14.73 -4.75
CA LEU A 249 -6.02 -13.61 -5.62
C LEU A 249 -6.06 -14.10 -7.07
N ARG A 250 -6.83 -13.42 -7.91
CA ARG A 250 -6.80 -13.59 -9.38
C ARG A 250 -6.32 -12.32 -10.03
N ALA A 251 -5.61 -12.44 -11.14
CA ALA A 251 -5.16 -11.30 -11.92
C ALA A 251 -5.42 -11.53 -13.42
N SER A 252 -5.58 -10.44 -14.17
CA SER A 252 -5.64 -10.41 -15.63
C SER A 252 -4.87 -9.20 -16.14
N GLY A 253 -4.19 -9.33 -17.28
CA GLY A 253 -3.31 -8.28 -17.82
C GLY A 253 -1.86 -8.38 -17.34
N GLY A 254 -1.51 -9.41 -16.57
CA GLY A 254 -0.14 -9.70 -16.11
C GLY A 254 0.00 -11.13 -15.61
N GLU A 255 1.24 -11.55 -15.36
CA GLU A 255 1.60 -12.90 -14.90
C GLU A 255 1.83 -12.90 -13.38
N LEU A 256 1.18 -13.84 -12.66
CA LEU A 256 1.36 -13.97 -11.22
C LEU A 256 2.63 -14.75 -10.87
N GLY A 257 3.34 -14.26 -9.85
CA GLY A 257 4.46 -14.91 -9.20
C GLY A 257 4.35 -14.90 -7.68
N ILE A 258 5.19 -15.72 -7.03
CA ILE A 258 5.47 -15.64 -5.60
C ILE A 258 6.98 -15.48 -5.47
N ASN A 259 7.41 -14.46 -4.72
CA ASN A 259 8.81 -14.15 -4.49
C ASN A 259 9.09 -14.05 -2.99
N GLU A 260 10.37 -14.16 -2.61
CA GLU A 260 10.79 -13.90 -1.24
C GLU A 260 10.55 -12.44 -0.85
N SER A 261 10.27 -12.22 0.42
CA SER A 261 10.13 -10.90 1.00
C SER A 261 10.56 -10.88 2.46
N VAL A 262 10.50 -9.70 3.06
CA VAL A 262 10.85 -9.46 4.46
C VAL A 262 9.77 -8.68 5.16
N TYR A 263 9.71 -8.85 6.47
CA TYR A 263 8.77 -8.17 7.34
C TYR A 263 9.51 -7.63 8.56
N LEU A 264 9.44 -6.32 8.73
CA LEU A 264 10.04 -5.51 9.77
C LEU A 264 8.96 -4.74 10.56
N GLY A 265 7.73 -5.26 10.59
CA GLY A 265 6.65 -4.68 11.41
C GLY A 265 6.91 -4.78 12.92
N ILE A 266 7.73 -5.74 13.34
CA ILE A 266 8.09 -5.95 14.75
C ILE A 266 9.43 -5.29 15.01
N SER A 267 9.45 -4.31 15.92
CA SER A 267 10.66 -3.54 16.22
C SER A 267 11.83 -4.45 16.61
N GLY A 268 12.96 -4.29 15.93
CA GLY A 268 14.17 -5.09 16.16
C GLY A 268 14.18 -6.48 15.53
N GLU A 269 13.11 -6.91 14.86
CA GLU A 269 13.05 -8.20 14.17
C GLU A 269 13.01 -8.05 12.65
N ILE A 270 13.66 -8.97 11.95
CA ILE A 270 13.55 -9.12 10.49
C ILE A 270 13.06 -10.54 10.22
N LYS A 271 11.80 -10.66 9.77
CA LYS A 271 11.20 -11.96 9.43
C LYS A 271 11.22 -12.16 7.93
N ARG A 272 11.54 -13.38 7.50
CA ARG A 272 11.31 -13.80 6.11
C ARG A 272 9.82 -14.02 5.90
N CYS A 273 9.30 -13.56 4.77
CA CYS A 273 7.95 -13.83 4.31
C CYS A 273 7.93 -13.95 2.78
N GLU A 274 6.74 -13.91 2.20
CA GLU A 274 6.51 -14.02 0.76
C GLU A 274 5.82 -12.74 0.28
N GLN A 275 5.95 -12.45 -1.01
CA GLN A 275 5.15 -11.45 -1.70
C GLN A 275 4.52 -12.07 -2.95
N ILE A 276 3.33 -11.63 -3.30
CA ILE A 276 2.75 -11.90 -4.61
C ILE A 276 3.25 -10.83 -5.56
N THR A 277 3.69 -11.23 -6.75
CA THR A 277 4.07 -10.32 -7.82
C THR A 277 3.11 -10.47 -9.00
N ILE A 278 2.80 -9.37 -9.69
CA ILE A 278 2.10 -9.40 -10.97
C ILE A 278 2.93 -8.60 -11.97
N SER A 279 3.58 -9.29 -12.90
CA SER A 279 4.44 -8.67 -13.90
C SER A 279 3.67 -8.42 -15.20
N ALA A 280 3.82 -7.23 -15.77
CA ALA A 280 3.18 -6.85 -17.03
C ALA A 280 4.08 -5.90 -17.82
N GLN A 281 3.93 -5.91 -19.14
CA GLN A 281 4.62 -4.99 -20.04
C GLN A 281 3.86 -3.65 -20.11
N ILE A 282 4.58 -2.54 -20.22
CA ILE A 282 3.94 -1.25 -20.49
C ILE A 282 3.42 -1.20 -21.93
N ALA A 283 2.42 -0.36 -22.18
CA ALA A 283 1.89 -0.19 -23.52
C ALA A 283 2.87 0.64 -24.38
N ASP A 284 3.22 0.11 -25.54
CA ASP A 284 3.86 0.83 -26.63
C ASP A 284 2.78 1.59 -27.40
N GLY A 285 2.87 2.93 -27.46
CA GLY A 285 1.87 3.72 -28.16
C GLY A 285 1.96 5.23 -27.91
N ASP A 286 1.05 5.95 -28.56
CA ASP A 286 0.87 7.39 -28.48
C ASP A 286 0.31 7.84 -27.11
N ASP A 287 0.09 9.14 -26.96
CA ASP A 287 -0.55 9.74 -25.79
C ASP A 287 -1.89 9.06 -25.45
N GLY A 288 -2.09 8.74 -24.17
CA GLY A 288 -3.24 8.00 -23.67
C GLY A 288 -3.18 6.47 -23.80
N ALA A 289 -2.11 5.89 -24.36
CA ALA A 289 -1.91 4.44 -24.32
C ALA A 289 -1.84 3.95 -22.87
N GLU A 290 -2.58 2.87 -22.56
CA GLU A 290 -2.75 2.35 -21.20
C GLU A 290 -2.38 0.87 -21.13
N ALA A 291 -1.49 0.51 -20.20
CA ALA A 291 -1.30 -0.87 -19.77
C ALA A 291 -1.94 -1.04 -18.39
N ALA A 292 -2.87 -1.99 -18.27
CA ALA A 292 -3.66 -2.18 -17.06
C ALA A 292 -3.63 -3.64 -16.58
N VAL A 293 -3.46 -3.81 -15.28
CA VAL A 293 -3.58 -5.08 -14.55
C VAL A 293 -4.77 -4.99 -13.62
N LYS A 294 -5.72 -5.91 -13.78
CA LYS A 294 -6.87 -6.05 -12.88
C LYS A 294 -6.64 -7.22 -11.95
N TRP A 295 -6.93 -7.06 -10.68
CA TRP A 295 -6.81 -8.11 -9.67
C TRP A 295 -7.99 -8.13 -8.71
N ALA A 296 -8.25 -9.30 -8.13
CA ALA A 296 -9.33 -9.52 -7.17
C ALA A 296 -8.92 -10.50 -6.08
N LEU A 297 -9.02 -10.05 -4.83
CA LEU A 297 -8.91 -10.82 -3.60
C LEU A 297 -10.31 -11.16 -3.11
N SER A 298 -10.66 -12.45 -3.14
CA SER A 298 -11.99 -12.92 -2.71
C SER A 298 -11.84 -14.08 -1.72
N ARG A 299 -12.72 -14.12 -0.71
CA ARG A 299 -12.82 -15.28 0.16
C ARG A 299 -13.20 -16.53 -0.65
N ILE A 300 -12.64 -17.67 -0.26
CA ILE A 300 -13.08 -18.99 -0.67
C ILE A 300 -14.00 -19.49 0.43
N ASP A 301 -15.27 -19.73 0.12
CA ASP A 301 -16.17 -20.37 1.06
C ASP A 301 -15.82 -21.86 1.15
N ASP A 302 -15.75 -22.38 2.37
CA ASP A 302 -15.64 -23.82 2.59
C ASP A 302 -16.90 -24.47 2.02
N THR A 303 -16.72 -25.40 1.09
CA THR A 303 -17.80 -26.21 0.50
C THR A 303 -18.05 -27.45 1.33
#